data_AF-A0A7G9RKX4-F1
#
_entry.id   AF-A0A7G9RKX4-F1
#
_cell.length_a   1.000
_cell.length_b   1.000
_cell.length_c   1.000
_cell.angle_alpha   90.00
_cell.angle_beta   90.00
_cell.angle_gamma   90.00
#
_symmetry.space_group_name_H-M   'P 1'
#
loop_
_entity.id
_entity.type
_entity.pdbx_description
1 polymer ?
#
loop_
_entity_poly.entity_id
_entity_poly.type
_entity_poly.pdbx_seq_one_letter_code
_entity_poly.pdbx_strand_id
1 'polypeptide(L)'
;MVAALFVRADNHYAALGCDCYDIDRDALTWPGGVPGIFHPPCRAWGQLSHFAKPRDGERELALWSMAMVRRFGGVLEHPFSSKLWGVSGCGTFGVRDQHGGVLVPVMQSWFGHRAQKKTCLYIVGPVPAIEPGEVAATCTVERMGRAERERTPAAFAQWLVDLAHQCRPLELA
;
A
#
# COMPACT_ATOMS: atom_id res chain seq x y z
N MET A 1 11.49 -4.44 13.32
CA MET A 1 10.13 -3.91 13.57
C MET A 1 9.64 -3.26 12.29
N VAL A 2 8.37 -3.43 11.93
CA VAL A 2 7.73 -2.84 10.73
C VAL A 2 6.48 -2.09 11.19
N ALA A 3 6.24 -0.91 10.63
CA ALA A 3 5.01 -0.15 10.88
C ALA A 3 3.99 -0.39 9.77
N ALA A 4 2.70 -0.47 10.10
CA ALA A 4 1.61 -0.57 9.14
C ALA A 4 0.64 0.60 9.34
N LEU A 5 0.58 1.51 8.35
CA LEU A 5 -0.09 2.79 8.46
C LEU A 5 -1.35 2.86 7.59
N PHE A 6 -2.34 3.61 8.09
CA PHE A 6 -3.66 3.75 7.49
C PHE A 6 -4.39 2.40 7.34
N VAL A 7 -4.12 1.48 8.27
CA VAL A 7 -4.76 0.17 8.29
C VAL A 7 -6.17 0.27 8.87
N ARG A 8 -7.00 -0.74 8.61
CA ARG A 8 -8.29 -0.87 9.30
C ARG A 8 -8.08 -1.22 10.78
N ALA A 9 -9.03 -0.90 11.64
CA ALA A 9 -9.00 -1.37 13.03
C ALA A 9 -8.98 -2.92 13.09
N ASP A 10 -9.73 -3.57 12.21
CA ASP A 10 -9.73 -5.04 12.04
C ASP A 10 -8.74 -5.49 10.95
N ASN A 11 -7.45 -5.25 11.17
CA ASN A 11 -6.38 -5.62 10.24
C ASN A 11 -5.68 -6.95 10.62
N HIS A 12 -4.94 -7.51 9.66
CA HIS A 12 -4.11 -8.70 9.90
C HIS A 12 -2.71 -8.37 10.45
N TYR A 13 -2.22 -7.14 10.25
CA TYR A 13 -0.86 -6.71 10.63
C TYR A 13 -0.60 -6.78 12.14
N ALA A 14 -1.62 -6.53 12.97
CA ALA A 14 -1.51 -6.64 14.42
C ALA A 14 -1.11 -8.05 14.88
N ALA A 15 -1.72 -9.08 14.28
CA ALA A 15 -1.37 -10.48 14.57
C ALA A 15 0.01 -10.88 14.03
N LEU A 16 0.56 -10.10 13.08
CA LEU A 16 1.90 -10.26 12.52
C LEU A 16 2.97 -9.46 13.28
N GLY A 17 2.61 -8.77 14.37
CA GLY A 17 3.54 -8.02 15.21
C GLY A 17 3.97 -6.66 14.65
N CYS A 18 3.21 -6.07 13.72
CA CYS A 18 3.48 -4.72 13.21
C CYS A 18 3.03 -3.61 14.18
N ASP A 19 3.73 -2.48 14.18
CA ASP A 19 3.28 -1.24 14.81
C ASP A 19 2.16 -0.60 13.97
N CYS A 20 0.91 -0.81 14.38
CA CYS A 20 -0.26 -0.44 13.57
C CYS A 20 -0.76 0.98 13.89
N TYR A 21 -1.05 1.73 12.84
CA TYR A 21 -1.74 3.03 12.88
C TYR A 21 -3.05 2.90 12.11
N ASP A 22 -4.12 2.61 12.84
CA ASP A 22 -5.47 2.50 12.32
C ASP A 22 -6.23 3.84 12.44
N ILE A 23 -7.56 3.79 12.48
CA ILE A 23 -8.38 5.01 12.59
C ILE A 23 -8.29 5.68 13.96
N ASP A 24 -7.94 4.94 15.01
CA ASP A 24 -7.90 5.44 16.39
C ASP A 24 -6.49 5.96 16.75
N ARG A 25 -5.47 5.61 15.97
CA ARG A 25 -4.10 6.12 16.12
C ARG A 25 -3.63 6.81 14.84
N ASP A 26 -3.54 8.13 14.89
CA ASP A 26 -3.15 8.96 13.76
C ASP A 26 -1.79 8.55 13.17
N ALA A 27 -1.80 8.10 11.92
CA ALA A 27 -0.62 7.71 11.15
C ALA A 27 0.44 8.83 11.05
N LEU A 28 0.04 10.10 11.13
CA LEU A 28 0.96 11.24 11.10
C LEU A 28 1.82 11.37 12.37
N THR A 29 1.47 10.67 13.45
CA THR A 29 2.29 10.62 14.66
C THR A 29 3.37 9.54 14.59
N TRP A 30 3.46 8.77 13.50
CA TRP A 30 4.51 7.78 13.33
C TRP A 30 5.88 8.48 13.23
N PRO A 31 6.86 8.15 14.10
CA PRO A 31 8.14 8.86 14.15
C PRO A 31 9.08 8.52 12.98
N GLY A 32 8.73 7.50 12.17
CA GLY A 32 9.64 6.93 11.19
C GLY A 32 10.75 6.09 11.84
N GLY A 33 11.86 5.91 11.12
CA GLY A 33 13.05 5.18 11.59
C GLY A 33 13.02 3.66 11.37
N VAL A 34 11.91 3.12 10.89
CA VAL A 34 11.77 1.73 10.47
C VAL A 34 11.02 1.66 9.12
N PRO A 35 11.11 0.54 8.38
CA PRO A 35 10.31 0.36 7.17
C PRO A 35 8.82 0.40 7.46
N GLY A 36 8.06 0.99 6.54
CA GLY A 36 6.61 1.11 6.66
C GLY A 36 5.85 0.40 5.54
N ILE A 37 4.65 -0.09 5.86
CA ILE A 37 3.62 -0.52 4.91
C ILE A 37 2.53 0.55 4.94
N PHE A 38 2.28 1.22 3.82
CA PHE A 38 1.37 2.37 3.74
C PHE A 38 0.15 2.05 2.88
N HIS A 39 -1.05 2.22 3.44
CA HIS A 39 -2.34 2.08 2.74
C HIS A 39 -3.17 3.39 2.74
N PRO A 40 -2.62 4.53 2.28
CA PRO A 40 -3.30 5.81 2.42
C PRO A 40 -4.67 5.82 1.71
N PRO A 41 -5.65 6.61 2.21
CA PRO A 41 -6.97 6.68 1.60
C PRO A 41 -6.92 7.04 0.10
N CYS A 42 -7.59 6.23 -0.72
CA CYS A 42 -7.44 6.31 -2.18
C CYS A 42 -8.55 7.06 -2.91
N ARG A 43 -9.64 7.44 -2.23
CA ARG A 43 -10.86 7.98 -2.89
C ARG A 43 -10.63 9.30 -3.63
N ALA A 44 -9.68 10.12 -3.17
CA ALA A 44 -9.29 11.36 -3.85
C ALA A 44 -8.41 11.13 -5.11
N TRP A 45 -7.92 9.90 -5.30
CA TRP A 45 -6.89 9.57 -6.29
C TRP A 45 -7.36 8.60 -7.38
N GLY A 46 -8.46 7.89 -7.15
CA GLY A 46 -9.03 6.94 -8.09
C GLY A 46 -9.70 7.58 -9.32
N GLN A 47 -10.07 6.74 -10.29
CA GLN A 47 -10.76 7.17 -11.52
C GLN A 47 -12.13 7.82 -11.24
N LEU A 48 -12.82 7.36 -10.19
CA LEU A 48 -14.11 7.91 -9.74
C LEU A 48 -13.97 9.04 -8.72
N SER A 49 -12.78 9.63 -8.58
CA SER A 49 -12.51 10.70 -7.60
C SER A 49 -13.42 11.92 -7.75
N HIS A 50 -13.92 12.20 -8.95
CA HIS A 50 -14.88 13.28 -9.21
C HIS A 50 -16.25 13.08 -8.52
N PHE A 51 -16.57 11.85 -8.10
CA PHE A 51 -17.77 11.53 -7.30
C PHE A 51 -17.47 11.33 -5.82
N ALA A 52 -16.19 11.37 -5.42
CA ALA A 52 -15.79 11.18 -4.04
C ALA A 52 -15.92 12.48 -3.23
N LYS A 53 -16.18 12.33 -1.93
CA LYS A 53 -16.14 13.41 -0.94
C LYS A 53 -15.04 13.10 0.07
N PRO A 54 -13.75 13.30 -0.28
CA PRO A 54 -12.67 13.13 0.68
C PRO A 54 -12.84 14.12 1.84
N ARG A 55 -12.33 13.74 3.01
CA ARG A 55 -12.24 14.69 4.15
C ARG A 55 -11.18 15.75 3.83
N ASP A 56 -11.28 16.90 4.49
CA ASP A 56 -10.25 17.93 4.40
C ASP A 56 -8.88 17.36 4.80
N GLY A 57 -7.85 17.62 4.00
CA GLY A 57 -6.50 17.10 4.22
C GLY A 57 -6.29 15.61 3.85
N GLU A 58 -7.32 14.87 3.45
CA GLU A 58 -7.20 13.43 3.20
C GLU A 58 -6.35 13.11 1.96
N ARG A 59 -6.38 13.99 0.95
CA ARG A 59 -5.62 13.81 -0.30
C ARG A 59 -4.12 13.82 0.00
N GLU A 60 -3.70 14.70 0.90
CA GLU A 60 -2.32 14.95 1.30
C GLU A 60 -1.69 13.74 2.01
N LEU A 61 -2.49 12.88 2.64
CA LEU A 61 -2.02 11.66 3.32
C LEU A 61 -1.29 10.70 2.36
N ALA A 62 -1.72 10.62 1.10
CA ALA A 62 -1.06 9.76 0.11
C ALA A 62 0.29 10.34 -0.34
N LEU A 63 0.39 11.67 -0.47
CA LEU A 63 1.65 12.35 -0.77
C LEU A 63 2.63 12.26 0.41
N TRP A 64 2.12 12.42 1.62
CA TRP A 64 2.90 12.20 2.84
C TRP A 64 3.43 10.77 2.89
N SER A 65 2.59 9.77 2.61
CA SER A 65 3.00 8.36 2.58
C SER A 65 4.09 8.10 1.54
N MET A 66 4.00 8.71 0.34
CA MET A 66 5.06 8.64 -0.67
C MET A 66 6.37 9.24 -0.16
N ALA A 67 6.34 10.39 0.54
CA ALA A 67 7.54 10.97 1.13
C ALA A 67 8.14 10.08 2.22
N MET A 68 7.29 9.45 3.03
CA MET A 68 7.72 8.59 4.13
C MET A 68 8.33 7.27 3.65
N VAL A 69 7.70 6.58 2.69
CA VAL A 69 8.25 5.33 2.14
C VAL A 69 9.58 5.58 1.43
N ARG A 70 9.74 6.74 0.76
CA ARG A 70 11.03 7.16 0.16
C ARG A 70 12.11 7.38 1.20
N ARG A 71 11.75 7.94 2.35
CA ARG A 71 12.70 8.28 3.41
C ARG A 71 13.12 7.07 4.24
N PHE A 72 12.18 6.21 4.60
CA PHE A 72 12.40 5.14 5.59
C PHE A 72 12.40 3.73 5.00
N GLY A 73 12.14 3.61 3.69
CA GLY A 73 11.98 2.32 3.05
C GLY A 73 10.61 1.70 3.32
N GLY A 74 10.35 0.58 2.66
CA GLY A 74 9.12 -0.19 2.79
C GLY A 74 8.28 -0.17 1.51
N VAL A 75 6.97 -0.24 1.69
CA VAL A 75 6.01 -0.46 0.60
C VAL A 75 4.80 0.45 0.76
N LEU A 76 4.46 1.18 -0.29
CA LEU A 76 3.17 1.85 -0.41
C LEU A 76 2.28 1.08 -1.38
N GLU A 77 1.11 0.65 -0.92
CA GLU A 77 0.10 0.00 -1.75
C GLU A 77 -1.02 0.98 -2.08
N HIS A 78 -1.37 1.07 -3.36
CA HIS A 78 -2.44 1.95 -3.81
C HIS A 78 -3.01 1.46 -5.15
N PRO A 79 -4.31 1.70 -5.47
CA PRO A 79 -4.91 1.28 -6.73
C PRO A 79 -4.05 1.46 -7.98
N PHE A 80 -4.08 0.47 -8.88
CA PHE A 80 -3.29 0.46 -10.11
C PHE A 80 -3.49 1.72 -10.96
N SER A 81 -4.75 2.16 -11.12
CA SER A 81 -5.13 3.32 -11.93
C SER A 81 -5.10 4.66 -11.16
N SER A 82 -4.37 4.72 -10.05
CA SER A 82 -4.28 5.92 -9.23
C SER A 82 -3.56 7.06 -9.93
N LYS A 83 -4.13 8.27 -9.84
CA LYS A 83 -3.46 9.51 -10.26
C LYS A 83 -2.23 9.83 -9.40
N LEU A 84 -2.10 9.21 -8.21
CA LEU A 84 -0.96 9.38 -7.30
C LEU A 84 0.37 9.06 -7.98
N TRP A 85 0.40 8.00 -8.79
CA TRP A 85 1.62 7.51 -9.43
C TRP A 85 2.22 8.56 -10.36
N GLY A 86 1.41 9.10 -11.27
CA GLY A 86 1.83 10.19 -12.16
C GLY A 86 2.24 11.45 -11.39
N VAL A 87 1.44 11.86 -10.40
CA VAL A 87 1.75 13.06 -9.58
C VAL A 87 3.04 12.89 -8.78
N SER A 88 3.36 11.67 -8.35
CA SER A 88 4.57 11.40 -7.57
C SER A 88 5.81 11.14 -8.43
N GLY A 89 5.69 11.16 -9.77
CA GLY A 89 6.79 10.86 -10.69
C GLY A 89 7.08 9.37 -10.87
N CYS A 90 6.17 8.49 -10.45
CA CYS A 90 6.30 7.04 -10.57
C CYS A 90 5.53 6.58 -11.82
N GLY A 91 6.11 6.77 -13.00
CA GLY A 91 5.44 6.52 -14.29
C GLY A 91 5.71 5.15 -14.93
N THR A 92 6.78 4.48 -14.52
CA THR A 92 7.28 3.30 -15.24
C THR A 92 7.38 2.09 -14.32
N PHE A 93 6.77 0.98 -14.72
CA PHE A 93 6.82 -0.26 -13.95
C PHE A 93 8.19 -0.93 -14.05
N GLY A 94 8.65 -1.53 -12.95
CA GLY A 94 9.89 -2.30 -12.89
C GLY A 94 11.19 -1.48 -12.96
N VAL A 95 11.11 -0.17 -13.21
CA VAL A 95 12.27 0.73 -13.27
C VAL A 95 12.47 1.40 -11.92
N ARG A 96 13.71 1.38 -11.42
CA ARG A 96 14.08 2.09 -10.19
C ARG A 96 14.19 3.59 -10.47
N ASP A 97 13.46 4.39 -9.70
CA ASP A 97 13.50 5.84 -9.81
C ASP A 97 14.65 6.47 -9.00
N GLN A 98 14.79 7.80 -9.10
CA GLN A 98 15.82 8.57 -8.40
C GLN A 98 15.73 8.51 -6.86
N HIS A 99 14.59 8.08 -6.31
CA HIS A 99 14.39 7.90 -4.88
C HIS A 99 14.68 6.46 -4.43
N GLY A 100 15.17 5.62 -5.35
CA GLY A 100 15.43 4.21 -5.08
C GLY A 100 14.14 3.38 -4.99
N GLY A 101 13.00 3.88 -5.47
CA GLY A 101 11.74 3.14 -5.46
C GLY A 101 11.45 2.45 -6.78
N VAL A 102 10.69 1.34 -6.75
CA VAL A 102 10.19 0.65 -7.95
C VAL A 102 8.69 0.50 -7.86
N LEU A 103 7.99 0.86 -8.94
CA LEU A 103 6.56 0.65 -9.08
C LEU A 103 6.29 -0.75 -9.67
N VAL A 104 5.50 -1.56 -8.96
CA VAL A 104 5.22 -2.95 -9.33
C VAL A 104 3.71 -3.21 -9.30
N PRO A 105 3.08 -3.59 -10.42
CA PRO A 105 1.67 -3.95 -10.43
C PRO A 105 1.48 -5.38 -9.90
N VAL A 106 0.46 -5.57 -9.06
CA VAL A 106 0.05 -6.89 -8.56
C VAL A 106 -1.47 -7.04 -8.56
N MET A 107 -1.94 -8.28 -8.52
CA MET A 107 -3.36 -8.56 -8.31
C MET A 107 -3.59 -9.03 -6.88
N GLN A 108 -4.50 -8.40 -6.14
CA GLN A 108 -4.82 -8.89 -4.78
C GLN A 108 -5.41 -10.32 -4.81
N SER A 109 -5.96 -10.78 -5.94
CA SER A 109 -6.45 -12.16 -6.09
C SER A 109 -5.32 -13.19 -6.09
N TRP A 110 -4.09 -12.84 -6.46
CA TRP A 110 -2.93 -13.73 -6.29
C TRP A 110 -2.72 -14.15 -4.83
N PHE A 111 -3.28 -13.37 -3.90
CA PHE A 111 -3.22 -13.58 -2.47
C PHE A 111 -4.59 -13.95 -1.86
N GLY A 112 -5.54 -14.43 -2.67
CA GLY A 112 -6.84 -14.93 -2.22
C GLY A 112 -7.98 -13.90 -2.17
N HIS A 113 -7.80 -12.68 -2.68
CA HIS A 113 -8.93 -11.76 -2.86
C HIS A 113 -9.92 -12.31 -3.92
N ARG A 114 -11.22 -12.27 -3.62
CA ARG A 114 -12.26 -12.86 -4.49
C ARG A 114 -12.47 -12.12 -5.82
N ALA A 115 -12.06 -10.86 -5.93
CA ALA A 115 -12.10 -10.11 -7.19
C ALA A 115 -10.69 -9.84 -7.74
N GLN A 116 -10.60 -9.63 -9.05
CA GLN A 116 -9.40 -9.16 -9.76
C GLN A 116 -9.10 -7.68 -9.45
N LYS A 117 -8.84 -7.40 -8.17
CA LYS A 117 -8.52 -6.07 -7.68
C LYS A 117 -7.05 -5.77 -7.97
N LYS A 118 -6.81 -5.13 -9.11
CA LYS A 118 -5.49 -4.65 -9.55
C LYS A 118 -5.01 -3.53 -8.63
N THR A 119 -3.81 -3.67 -8.10
CA THR A 119 -3.15 -2.66 -7.28
C THR A 119 -1.70 -2.47 -7.72
N CYS A 120 -1.07 -1.42 -7.25
CA CYS A 120 0.34 -1.16 -7.45
C CYS A 120 1.05 -0.99 -6.11
N LEU A 121 2.28 -1.48 -6.07
CA LEU A 121 3.21 -1.34 -4.97
C LEU A 121 4.31 -0.39 -5.39
N TYR A 122 4.54 0.66 -4.62
CA TYR A 122 5.77 1.45 -4.71
C TYR A 122 6.72 0.99 -3.60
N ILE A 123 7.81 0.33 -4.00
CA ILE A 123 8.70 -0.39 -3.09
C ILE A 123 10.04 0.35 -3.03
N VAL A 124 10.41 0.83 -1.85
CA VAL A 124 11.76 1.34 -1.55
C VAL A 124 12.50 0.30 -0.72
N GLY A 125 13.29 -0.52 -1.41
CA GLY A 125 13.94 -1.72 -0.89
C GLY A 125 14.16 -2.75 -1.99
N PRO A 126 14.46 -4.01 -1.66
CA PRO A 126 14.63 -5.06 -2.66
C PRO A 126 13.34 -5.28 -3.45
N VAL A 127 13.47 -5.53 -4.75
CA VAL A 127 12.32 -5.89 -5.60
C VAL A 127 12.14 -7.40 -5.49
N PRO A 128 11.01 -7.89 -4.94
CA PRO A 128 10.77 -9.31 -4.83
C PRO A 128 10.46 -9.91 -6.20
N ALA A 129 10.78 -11.20 -6.37
CA ALA A 129 10.13 -12.00 -7.39
C ALA A 129 8.66 -12.13 -7.01
N ILE A 130 7.76 -11.82 -7.94
CA ILE A 130 6.31 -11.94 -7.72
C ILE A 130 5.80 -13.02 -8.67
N GLU A 131 5.49 -14.16 -8.09
CA GLU A 131 4.83 -15.25 -8.79
C GLU A 131 3.32 -14.98 -8.83
N PRO A 132 2.70 -14.93 -10.03
CA PRO A 132 1.26 -14.82 -10.14
C PRO A 132 0.58 -16.01 -9.46
N GLY A 133 -0.36 -15.76 -8.55
CA GLY A 133 -1.20 -16.82 -7.99
C GLY A 133 -2.29 -17.25 -8.97
N GLU A 134 -2.58 -18.55 -9.03
CA GLU A 134 -3.60 -19.15 -9.93
C GLU A 134 -5.06 -18.96 -9.46
N VAL A 135 -5.31 -18.18 -8.41
CA VAL A 135 -6.64 -18.08 -7.82
C VAL A 135 -7.57 -17.28 -8.75
N ALA A 136 -8.49 -18.01 -9.39
CA ALA A 136 -9.54 -17.42 -10.20
C ALA A 136 -10.44 -16.51 -9.33
N ALA A 137 -10.66 -15.29 -9.80
CA ALA A 137 -11.63 -14.41 -9.16
C ALA A 137 -13.04 -15.02 -9.24
N THR A 138 -13.74 -15.01 -8.10
CA THR A 138 -15.09 -15.56 -7.95
C THR A 138 -16.17 -14.49 -8.05
N CYS A 139 -15.82 -13.20 -8.00
CA CYS A 139 -16.75 -12.09 -8.20
C CYS A 139 -16.06 -10.79 -8.67
N THR A 140 -16.84 -9.75 -8.90
CA THR A 140 -16.33 -8.39 -9.19
C THR A 140 -16.37 -7.52 -7.93
N VAL A 141 -15.55 -6.46 -7.90
CA VAL A 141 -15.43 -5.55 -6.74
C VAL A 141 -16.78 -4.89 -6.41
N GLU A 142 -17.62 -4.61 -7.40
CA GLU A 142 -18.94 -3.96 -7.24
C GLU A 142 -19.95 -4.84 -6.52
N ARG A 143 -19.76 -6.17 -6.54
CA ARG A 143 -20.61 -7.14 -5.84
C ARG A 143 -20.20 -7.38 -4.39
N MET A 144 -19.16 -6.70 -3.93
CA MET A 144 -18.59 -6.87 -2.59
C MET A 144 -19.09 -5.81 -1.61
N GLY A 145 -19.24 -6.20 -0.35
CA GLY A 145 -19.47 -5.27 0.75
C GLY A 145 -18.30 -4.30 0.94
N ARG A 146 -18.54 -3.16 1.60
CA ARG A 146 -17.49 -2.16 1.85
C ARG A 146 -16.30 -2.74 2.62
N ALA A 147 -16.56 -3.49 3.69
CA ALA A 147 -15.50 -4.08 4.51
C ALA A 147 -14.63 -5.05 3.71
N GLU A 148 -15.23 -5.89 2.86
CA GLU A 148 -14.51 -6.82 2.00
C GLU A 148 -13.62 -6.09 0.98
N ARG A 149 -14.13 -5.03 0.35
CA ARG A 149 -13.34 -4.22 -0.60
C ARG A 149 -12.13 -3.54 0.03
N GLU A 150 -12.27 -3.08 1.27
CA GLU A 150 -11.23 -2.35 1.99
C GLU A 150 -10.21 -3.28 2.68
N ARG A 151 -10.60 -4.52 3.02
CA ARG A 151 -9.72 -5.46 3.74
C ARG A 151 -8.60 -5.97 2.83
N THR A 152 -7.36 -5.85 3.31
CA THR A 152 -6.21 -6.55 2.74
C THR A 152 -6.33 -8.05 2.99
N PRO A 153 -6.20 -8.94 1.98
CA PRO A 153 -6.16 -10.38 2.20
C PRO A 153 -5.04 -10.78 3.17
N ALA A 154 -5.28 -11.80 4.01
CA ALA A 154 -4.30 -12.24 5.02
C ALA A 154 -2.95 -12.64 4.41
N ALA A 155 -2.95 -13.42 3.32
CA ALA A 155 -1.72 -13.81 2.62
C ALA A 155 -1.00 -12.60 2.01
N PHE A 156 -1.74 -11.57 1.58
CA PHE A 156 -1.13 -10.35 1.06
C PHE A 156 -0.51 -9.52 2.18
N ALA A 157 -1.17 -9.43 3.33
CA ALA A 157 -0.63 -8.76 4.51
C ALA A 157 0.67 -9.42 4.98
N GLN A 158 0.70 -10.75 5.09
CA GLN A 158 1.93 -11.49 5.41
C GLN A 158 3.05 -11.19 4.42
N TRP A 159 2.77 -11.29 3.12
CA TRP A 159 3.75 -11.04 2.08
C TRP A 159 4.30 -9.60 2.11
N LEU A 160 3.44 -8.61 2.39
CA LEU A 160 3.86 -7.22 2.57
C LEU A 160 4.76 -7.03 3.80
N VAL A 161 4.50 -7.74 4.88
CA VAL A 161 5.34 -7.75 6.10
C VAL A 161 6.70 -8.36 5.81
N ASP A 162 6.74 -9.53 5.16
CA ASP A 162 7.98 -10.20 4.79
C ASP A 162 8.84 -9.34 3.86
N LEU A 163 8.20 -8.62 2.92
CA LEU A 163 8.87 -7.66 2.05
C LEU A 163 9.39 -6.45 2.82
N ALA A 164 8.56 -5.83 3.65
CA ALA A 164 8.95 -4.64 4.41
C ALA A 164 10.08 -4.92 5.40
N HIS A 165 10.19 -6.14 5.94
CA HIS A 165 11.32 -6.57 6.75
C HIS A 165 12.66 -6.57 5.99
N GLN A 166 12.63 -6.75 4.66
CA GLN A 166 13.81 -6.74 3.81
C GLN A 166 14.15 -5.33 3.31
N CYS A 167 13.18 -4.41 3.32
CA CYS A 167 13.45 -3.00 3.14
C CYS A 167 14.27 -2.52 4.34
N ARG A 168 15.43 -1.92 4.11
CA ARG A 168 16.18 -1.22 5.16
C ARG A 168 15.98 0.28 4.95
N PRO A 169 15.93 1.11 6.00
CA PRO A 169 16.11 2.54 5.83
C PRO A 169 17.39 2.76 5.04
N LEU A 170 17.38 3.68 4.07
CA LEU A 170 18.62 4.15 3.49
C LEU A 170 19.43 4.69 4.66
N GLU A 171 20.62 4.11 4.92
CA GLU A 171 21.55 4.70 5.86
C GLU A 171 21.71 6.16 5.42
N LEU A 172 21.28 7.10 6.28
CA LEU A 172 21.52 8.51 6.06
C LEU A 172 23.03 8.67 6.10
N ALA A 173 23.64 8.71 4.91
CA ALA A 173 25.04 9.09 4.72
C ALA A 173 25.24 10.54 5.18
#